data_AF-A0A9P7JGU0-F1
#
_entry.id   AF-A0A9P7JGU0-F1
#
_cell.length_a   1.000
_cell.length_b   1.000
_cell.length_c   1.000
_cell.angle_alpha   90.00
_cell.angle_beta   90.00
_cell.angle_gamma   90.00
#
_symmetry.space_group_name_H-M   'P 1'
#
loop_
_entity.id
_entity.type
_entity.pdbx_description
1 polymer ?
#
loop_
_entity_poly.entity_id
_entity_poly.type
_entity_poly.pdbx_seq_one_letter_code
_entity_poly.pdbx_strand_id
1 'polypeptide(L)'
;MASFFRRPPNNTWSDHLLLKLANIAGALFVMGANGYTVISPLDVYYTGKETYFTPAPWAYFLWPVIHLLVLGTCTYQFSGRGKELIIDIIGWNLPLLDFMNAMYIYSWTNQEYKYALVFMIFTGSVVSKIYRLVKASTVRNICDELFLHLPFSLYHGWTTCLIFSTAFAAFGVNAEIEPEEFWTKVFVLLSLFVLQTIASAYAYASTEGDLPACLAVSWFIWAIFVHQTPEKSPFVHWCALGAAILSLCWLMRSAIGLELKIRTRNANNVRFGFGAANDHEGSRLLGGH
;
A
#
# COMPACT_ATOMS: atom_id res chain seq x y z
N MET A 1 -42.78 -17.35 -8.73
CA MET A 1 -42.69 -18.14 -7.48
C MET A 1 -41.35 -18.86 -7.45
N ALA A 2 -40.35 -18.27 -6.78
CA ALA A 2 -39.16 -18.93 -6.23
C ALA A 2 -38.34 -17.89 -5.43
N SER A 3 -38.99 -17.21 -4.49
CA SER A 3 -38.33 -16.47 -3.42
C SER A 3 -38.33 -17.37 -2.19
N PHE A 4 -37.43 -18.36 -2.13
CA PHE A 4 -37.40 -19.27 -1.00
C PHE A 4 -35.95 -19.67 -0.68
N PHE A 5 -35.50 -19.22 0.50
CA PHE A 5 -34.24 -19.53 1.18
C PHE A 5 -32.94 -18.86 0.70
N ARG A 6 -32.87 -17.53 0.77
CA ARG A 6 -31.61 -16.92 1.25
C ARG A 6 -31.73 -16.78 2.76
N ARG A 7 -31.29 -17.81 3.51
CA ARG A 7 -31.08 -17.66 4.96
C ARG A 7 -30.20 -16.42 5.14
N PRO A 8 -30.52 -15.46 6.03
CA PRO A 8 -29.51 -14.50 6.44
C PRO A 8 -28.33 -15.34 6.95
N PRO A 9 -27.08 -15.11 6.49
CA PRO A 9 -25.96 -15.79 7.11
C PRO A 9 -26.06 -15.47 8.59
N ASN A 10 -26.12 -16.51 9.43
CA ASN A 10 -26.02 -16.34 10.88
C ASN A 10 -24.69 -15.64 11.11
N ASN A 11 -24.71 -14.32 11.20
CA ASN A 11 -23.50 -13.52 11.21
C ASN A 11 -23.00 -13.44 12.65
N THR A 12 -22.70 -14.61 13.22
CA THR A 12 -22.15 -14.70 14.54
C THR A 12 -20.70 -14.23 14.49
N TRP A 13 -20.31 -13.40 15.46
CA TRP A 13 -18.95 -12.86 15.56
C TRP A 13 -17.88 -13.98 15.62
N SER A 14 -18.27 -15.17 16.10
CA SER A 14 -17.45 -16.37 16.22
C SER A 14 -17.22 -17.13 14.90
N ASP A 15 -17.88 -16.75 13.81
CA ASP A 15 -17.65 -17.40 12.51
C ASP A 15 -16.22 -17.16 12.02
N HIS A 16 -15.58 -18.22 11.52
CA HIS A 16 -14.21 -18.20 11.03
C HIS A 16 -13.21 -17.61 12.05
N LEU A 17 -13.43 -17.84 13.35
CA LEU A 17 -12.60 -17.31 14.43
C LEU A 17 -11.11 -17.62 14.23
N LEU A 18 -10.77 -18.83 13.78
CA LEU A 18 -9.39 -19.21 13.49
C LEU A 18 -8.73 -18.27 12.48
N LEU A 19 -9.41 -17.94 11.38
CA LEU A 19 -8.88 -17.03 10.36
C LEU A 19 -8.78 -15.60 10.90
N LYS A 20 -9.77 -15.13 11.66
CA LYS A 20 -9.72 -13.80 12.30
C LYS A 20 -8.51 -13.67 13.24
N LEU A 21 -8.27 -14.70 14.04
CA LEU A 21 -7.11 -14.77 14.94
C LEU A 21 -5.80 -14.87 14.15
N ALA A 22 -5.76 -15.65 13.07
CA ALA A 22 -4.59 -15.75 12.20
C ALA A 22 -4.26 -14.40 11.54
N ASN A 23 -5.26 -13.63 11.09
CA ASN A 23 -5.07 -12.27 10.56
C ASN A 23 -4.42 -11.35 11.60
N ILE A 24 -4.95 -11.33 12.83
CA ILE A 24 -4.43 -10.48 13.90
C ILE A 24 -3.01 -10.90 14.30
N ALA A 25 -2.80 -12.21 14.50
CA ALA A 25 -1.49 -12.74 14.87
C ALA A 25 -0.44 -12.47 13.78
N GLY A 26 -0.80 -12.67 12.50
CA GLY A 26 0.05 -12.36 11.36
C GLY A 26 0.43 -10.88 11.32
N ALA A 27 -0.57 -9.99 11.39
CA ALA A 27 -0.36 -8.54 11.36
C ALA A 27 0.54 -8.05 12.51
N LEU A 28 0.31 -8.55 13.73
CA LEU A 28 1.15 -8.20 14.89
C LEU A 28 2.58 -8.76 14.74
N PHE A 29 2.72 -9.97 14.22
CA PHE A 29 4.03 -10.61 14.01
C PHE A 29 4.87 -9.83 12.99
N VAL A 30 4.31 -9.52 11.82
CA VAL A 30 5.04 -8.79 10.77
C VAL A 30 5.32 -7.33 11.15
N MET A 31 4.40 -6.70 11.91
CA MET A 31 4.62 -5.37 12.47
C MET A 31 5.76 -5.40 13.49
N GLY A 32 5.79 -6.41 14.37
CA GLY A 32 6.89 -6.60 15.32
C GLY A 32 8.23 -6.85 14.63
N ALA A 33 8.25 -7.65 13.57
CA ALA A 33 9.44 -7.89 12.77
C ALA A 33 9.96 -6.60 12.11
N ASN A 34 9.08 -5.76 11.56
CA ASN A 34 9.48 -4.44 11.05
C ASN A 34 9.94 -3.52 12.18
N GLY A 35 9.25 -3.50 13.32
CA GLY A 35 9.66 -2.73 14.49
C GLY A 35 11.09 -3.08 14.91
N TYR A 36 11.42 -4.37 14.91
CA TYR A 36 12.78 -4.86 15.18
C TYR A 36 13.82 -4.27 14.23
N THR A 37 13.54 -4.15 12.92
CA THR A 37 14.50 -3.52 11.97
C THR A 37 14.86 -2.07 12.27
N VAL A 38 14.00 -1.35 13.01
CA VAL A 38 14.22 0.05 13.40
C VAL A 38 14.92 0.15 14.76
N ILE A 39 14.50 -0.65 15.74
CA ILE A 39 15.00 -0.57 17.12
C ILE A 39 16.20 -1.48 17.41
N SER A 40 16.49 -2.42 16.51
CA SER A 40 17.59 -3.36 16.68
C SER A 40 18.92 -2.59 16.74
N PRO A 41 19.83 -2.98 17.66
CA PRO A 41 21.16 -2.38 17.74
C PRO A 41 22.04 -2.68 16.50
N LEU A 42 21.53 -3.48 15.55
CA LEU A 42 22.22 -3.84 14.31
C LEU A 42 22.04 -2.79 13.19
N ASP A 43 21.31 -1.70 13.44
CA ASP A 43 21.05 -0.60 12.49
C ASP A 43 20.74 -1.13 11.08
N VAL A 44 19.76 -2.04 10.97
CA VAL A 44 19.52 -2.88 9.78
C VAL A 44 19.38 -2.08 8.47
N TYR A 45 18.85 -0.85 8.54
CA TYR A 45 18.72 0.04 7.38
C TYR A 45 20.01 0.74 6.96
N TYR A 46 21.03 0.79 7.83
CA TYR A 46 22.33 1.40 7.59
C TYR A 46 23.43 0.37 7.36
N THR A 47 23.24 -0.87 7.80
CA THR A 47 24.22 -1.96 7.65
C THR A 47 23.97 -2.86 6.45
N GLY A 48 22.90 -2.61 5.68
CA GLY A 48 22.61 -3.33 4.45
C GLY A 48 23.58 -2.99 3.32
N LYS A 49 23.67 -3.88 2.32
CA LYS A 49 24.44 -3.62 1.10
C LYS A 49 23.92 -2.39 0.38
N GLU A 50 24.77 -1.38 0.31
CA GLU A 50 24.48 -0.14 -0.38
C GLU A 50 24.62 -0.33 -1.91
N THR A 51 23.60 0.08 -2.66
CA THR A 51 23.52 -0.01 -4.12
C THR A 51 23.21 1.34 -4.75
N TYR A 52 23.35 1.43 -6.08
CA TYR A 52 22.93 2.61 -6.85
C TYR A 52 21.40 2.78 -6.99
N PHE A 53 20.62 1.93 -6.31
CA PHE A 53 19.16 2.01 -6.27
C PHE A 53 18.62 2.03 -4.82
N THR A 54 19.50 2.13 -3.82
CA THR A 54 19.08 2.22 -2.42
C THR A 54 18.32 3.52 -2.20
N PRO A 55 17.13 3.48 -1.60
CA PRO A 55 16.44 4.68 -1.16
C PRO A 55 17.01 5.17 0.17
N ALA A 56 16.77 6.44 0.49
CA ALA A 56 17.11 6.97 1.80
C ALA A 56 16.35 6.21 2.92
N PRO A 57 16.95 6.03 4.12
CA PRO A 57 16.35 5.24 5.21
C PRO A 57 14.95 5.68 5.62
N TRP A 58 14.63 6.98 5.50
CA TRP A 58 13.30 7.49 5.81
C TRP A 58 12.19 6.93 4.91
N ALA A 59 12.53 6.36 3.75
CA ALA A 59 11.56 5.71 2.88
C ALA A 59 10.78 4.61 3.61
N TYR A 60 11.48 3.89 4.50
CA TYR A 60 10.94 2.76 5.25
C TYR A 60 9.94 3.17 6.35
N PHE A 61 9.77 4.47 6.63
CA PHE A 61 8.66 4.94 7.47
C PHE A 61 7.28 4.68 6.87
N LEU A 62 7.21 4.25 5.61
CA LEU A 62 5.96 3.76 5.01
C LEU A 62 5.48 2.44 5.67
N TRP A 63 6.38 1.62 6.21
CA TRP A 63 6.01 0.35 6.86
C TRP A 63 5.09 0.54 8.07
N PRO A 64 5.43 1.37 9.08
CA PRO A 64 4.52 1.66 10.19
C PRO A 64 3.13 2.11 9.74
N VAL A 65 3.03 2.93 8.68
CA VAL A 65 1.75 3.39 8.13
C VAL A 65 0.95 2.22 7.55
N ILE A 66 1.57 1.38 6.73
CA ILE A 66 0.94 0.19 6.15
C ILE A 66 0.45 -0.75 7.26
N HIS A 67 1.30 -1.06 8.24
CA HIS A 67 0.95 -1.96 9.35
C HIS A 67 -0.18 -1.43 10.21
N LEU A 68 -0.20 -0.12 10.49
CA LEU A 68 -1.31 0.50 11.22
C LEU A 68 -2.64 0.37 10.46
N LEU A 69 -2.61 0.60 9.14
CA LEU A 69 -3.81 0.44 8.30
C LEU A 69 -4.26 -1.03 8.24
N VAL A 70 -3.32 -1.99 8.15
CA VAL A 70 -3.63 -3.44 8.17
C VAL A 70 -4.17 -3.88 9.52
N LEU A 71 -3.69 -3.33 10.64
CA LEU A 71 -4.32 -3.54 11.95
C LEU A 71 -5.76 -2.97 11.97
N GLY A 72 -5.96 -1.81 11.35
CA GLY A 72 -7.29 -1.28 11.05
C GLY A 72 -8.16 -2.29 10.28
N THR A 73 -7.65 -2.90 9.21
CA THR A 73 -8.30 -4.01 8.49
C THR A 73 -8.67 -5.16 9.44
N CYS A 74 -7.73 -5.60 10.29
CA CYS A 74 -7.93 -6.69 11.24
C CYS A 74 -8.99 -6.36 12.31
N THR A 75 -9.23 -5.10 12.63
CA THR A 75 -10.36 -4.71 13.50
C THR A 75 -11.66 -4.60 12.70
N TYR A 76 -11.60 -4.09 11.47
CA TYR A 76 -12.77 -3.95 10.61
C TYR A 76 -13.42 -5.30 10.25
N GLN A 77 -12.66 -6.40 10.23
CA GLN A 77 -13.16 -7.76 9.94
C GLN A 77 -14.26 -8.25 10.90
N PHE A 78 -14.42 -7.62 12.07
CA PHE A 78 -15.48 -7.95 13.03
C PHE A 78 -16.81 -7.24 12.73
N SER A 79 -16.81 -6.26 11.83
CA SER A 79 -18.06 -5.67 11.32
C SER A 79 -18.74 -6.61 10.32
N GLY A 80 -20.06 -6.49 10.15
CA GLY A 80 -20.79 -7.34 9.20
C GLY A 80 -20.27 -7.23 7.76
N ARG A 81 -19.85 -6.02 7.36
CA ARG A 81 -19.29 -5.75 6.04
C ARG A 81 -17.80 -6.11 5.94
N GLY A 82 -17.02 -5.82 6.96
CA GLY A 82 -15.60 -6.21 6.98
C GLY A 82 -15.43 -7.73 6.98
N LYS A 83 -16.33 -8.51 7.62
CA LYS A 83 -16.33 -9.97 7.47
C LYS A 83 -16.52 -10.40 6.01
N GLU A 84 -17.54 -9.87 5.33
CA GLU A 84 -17.81 -10.17 3.90
C GLU A 84 -16.57 -9.92 3.03
N LEU A 85 -15.87 -8.80 3.26
CA LEU A 85 -14.73 -8.41 2.42
C LEU A 85 -13.41 -9.08 2.84
N ILE A 86 -13.14 -9.22 4.14
CA ILE A 86 -11.84 -9.67 4.64
C ILE A 86 -11.82 -11.18 4.86
N ILE A 87 -12.89 -11.75 5.39
CA ILE A 87 -12.98 -13.18 5.66
C ILE A 87 -13.41 -13.94 4.42
N ASP A 88 -14.49 -13.49 3.76
CA ASP A 88 -15.08 -14.28 2.68
C ASP A 88 -14.37 -14.03 1.33
N ILE A 89 -13.92 -12.79 1.06
CA ILE A 89 -13.22 -12.45 -0.20
C ILE A 89 -11.69 -12.59 -0.07
N ILE A 90 -11.05 -11.92 0.90
CA ILE A 90 -9.58 -11.99 1.06
C ILE A 90 -9.17 -13.35 1.64
N GLY A 91 -9.85 -13.82 2.68
CA GLY A 91 -9.62 -15.15 3.26
C GLY A 91 -8.19 -15.35 3.77
N TRP A 92 -7.67 -16.56 3.58
CA TRP A 92 -6.31 -16.96 3.98
C TRP A 92 -5.17 -16.26 3.23
N ASN A 93 -5.47 -15.38 2.27
CA ASN A 93 -4.43 -14.61 1.60
C ASN A 93 -3.81 -13.57 2.55
N LEU A 94 -4.54 -13.06 3.55
CA LEU A 94 -4.01 -12.05 4.48
C LEU A 94 -2.94 -12.64 5.43
N PRO A 95 -3.16 -13.77 6.14
CA PRO A 95 -2.10 -14.37 6.96
C PRO A 95 -0.92 -14.87 6.11
N LEU A 96 -1.20 -15.36 4.89
CA LEU A 96 -0.15 -15.74 3.96
C LEU A 96 0.71 -14.54 3.56
N LEU A 97 0.10 -13.38 3.33
CA LEU A 97 0.82 -12.13 3.05
C LEU A 97 1.75 -11.77 4.20
N ASP A 98 1.23 -11.76 5.44
CA ASP A 98 2.02 -11.41 6.62
C ASP A 98 3.19 -12.37 6.83
N PHE A 99 2.96 -13.67 6.61
CA PHE A 99 4.01 -14.69 6.68
C PHE A 99 5.09 -14.48 5.62
N MET A 100 4.72 -14.24 4.36
CA MET A 100 5.68 -14.00 3.27
C MET A 100 6.52 -12.74 3.54
N ASN A 101 5.89 -11.66 4.02
CA ASN A 101 6.61 -10.44 4.35
C ASN A 101 7.53 -10.62 5.57
N ALA A 102 7.12 -11.39 6.58
CA ALA A 102 7.99 -11.72 7.70
C ALA A 102 9.25 -12.49 7.26
N MET A 103 9.10 -13.44 6.32
CA MET A 103 10.24 -14.16 5.75
C MET A 103 11.16 -13.26 4.91
N TYR A 104 10.59 -12.28 4.21
CA TYR A 104 11.38 -11.22 3.56
C TYR A 104 12.22 -10.44 4.59
N ILE A 105 11.60 -9.95 5.67
CA ILE A 105 12.30 -9.16 6.70
C ILE A 105 13.41 -9.98 7.34
N TYR A 106 13.14 -11.23 7.67
CA TYR A 106 14.14 -12.16 8.21
C TYR A 106 15.33 -12.29 7.28
N SER A 107 15.07 -12.61 6.00
CA SER A 107 16.13 -12.80 5.00
C SER A 107 16.93 -11.51 4.76
N TRP A 108 16.25 -10.35 4.73
CA TRP A 108 16.89 -9.05 4.57
C TRP A 108 17.80 -8.72 5.76
N THR A 109 17.32 -8.95 6.99
CA THR A 109 18.07 -8.69 8.22
C THR A 109 19.33 -9.54 8.29
N ASN A 110 19.28 -10.78 7.81
CA ASN A 110 20.45 -11.66 7.70
C ASN A 110 21.30 -11.42 6.45
N GLN A 111 21.01 -10.35 5.67
CA GLN A 111 21.71 -10.00 4.43
C GLN A 111 21.66 -11.08 3.34
N GLU A 112 20.68 -12.00 3.42
CA GLU A 112 20.46 -13.04 2.43
C GLU A 112 19.59 -12.53 1.27
N TYR A 113 20.09 -11.52 0.55
CA TYR A 113 19.30 -10.74 -0.40
C TYR A 113 18.64 -11.55 -1.53
N LYS A 114 19.23 -12.69 -1.92
CA LYS A 114 18.63 -13.58 -2.93
C LYS A 114 17.36 -14.25 -2.41
N TYR A 115 17.35 -14.72 -1.15
CA TYR A 115 16.15 -15.26 -0.52
C TYR A 115 15.14 -14.15 -0.22
N ALA A 116 15.61 -12.98 0.23
CA ALA A 116 14.77 -11.81 0.40
C ALA A 116 14.02 -11.47 -0.90
N LEU A 117 14.70 -11.48 -2.05
CA LEU A 117 14.06 -11.22 -3.34
C LEU A 117 12.95 -12.24 -3.65
N VAL A 118 13.22 -13.53 -3.43
CA VAL A 118 12.23 -14.59 -3.64
C VAL A 118 10.99 -14.35 -2.77
N PHE A 119 11.16 -14.09 -1.47
CA PHE A 119 10.04 -13.79 -0.58
C PHE A 119 9.33 -12.48 -0.94
N MET A 120 10.04 -11.46 -1.43
CA MET A 120 9.43 -10.20 -1.86
C MET A 120 8.61 -10.38 -3.15
N ILE A 121 9.03 -11.23 -4.08
CA ILE A 121 8.24 -11.57 -5.28
C ILE A 121 6.96 -12.33 -4.88
N PHE A 122 7.05 -13.29 -3.94
CA PHE A 122 5.86 -13.98 -3.42
C PHE A 122 4.94 -13.03 -2.66
N THR A 123 5.50 -12.15 -1.82
CA THR A 123 4.77 -11.09 -1.12
C THR A 123 4.02 -10.22 -2.12
N GLY A 124 4.73 -9.70 -3.14
CA GLY A 124 4.14 -8.92 -4.23
C GLY A 124 3.00 -9.67 -4.93
N SER A 125 3.18 -10.96 -5.24
CA SER A 125 2.15 -11.79 -5.89
C SER A 125 0.88 -11.93 -5.04
N VAL A 126 1.03 -12.16 -3.73
CA VAL A 126 -0.09 -12.25 -2.79
C VAL A 126 -0.76 -10.89 -2.62
N VAL A 127 0.01 -9.81 -2.44
CA VAL A 127 -0.55 -8.44 -2.38
C VAL A 127 -1.29 -8.10 -3.67
N SER A 128 -0.74 -8.40 -4.85
CA SER A 128 -1.41 -8.15 -6.13
C SER A 128 -2.75 -8.90 -6.23
N LYS A 129 -2.82 -10.13 -5.72
CA LYS A 129 -4.08 -10.89 -5.66
C LYS A 129 -5.08 -10.19 -4.75
N ILE A 130 -4.68 -9.82 -3.53
CA ILE A 130 -5.56 -9.11 -2.58
C ILE A 130 -6.01 -7.77 -3.17
N TYR A 131 -5.09 -6.98 -3.70
CA TYR A 131 -5.35 -5.71 -4.36
C TYR A 131 -6.41 -5.84 -5.45
N ARG A 132 -6.31 -6.84 -6.34
CA ARG A 132 -7.34 -7.08 -7.38
C ARG A 132 -8.70 -7.47 -6.80
N LEU A 133 -8.71 -8.31 -5.76
CA LEU A 133 -9.94 -8.72 -5.08
C LEU A 133 -10.64 -7.52 -4.43
N VAL A 134 -9.88 -6.69 -3.73
CA VAL A 134 -10.36 -5.47 -3.08
C VAL A 134 -10.85 -4.47 -4.13
N LYS A 135 -10.09 -4.25 -5.20
CA LYS A 135 -10.46 -3.30 -6.26
C LYS A 135 -11.71 -3.73 -7.04
N ALA A 136 -11.97 -5.03 -7.14
CA ALA A 136 -13.22 -5.55 -7.70
C ALA A 136 -14.42 -5.41 -6.75
N SER A 137 -14.20 -5.13 -5.46
CA SER A 137 -15.26 -4.94 -4.48
C SER A 137 -15.82 -3.50 -4.53
N THR A 138 -17.12 -3.35 -4.30
CA THR A 138 -17.78 -2.04 -4.32
C THR A 138 -17.49 -1.27 -3.04
N VAL A 139 -16.98 -0.04 -3.10
CA VAL A 139 -16.84 0.84 -1.94
C VAL A 139 -18.23 1.37 -1.53
N ARG A 140 -18.71 1.04 -0.33
CA ARG A 140 -20.03 1.50 0.17
C ARG A 140 -19.92 2.63 1.19
N ASN A 141 -18.84 2.67 1.96
CA ASN A 141 -18.63 3.66 3.02
C ASN A 141 -17.15 4.06 3.12
N ILE A 142 -16.85 5.06 3.94
CA ILE A 142 -15.48 5.54 4.14
C ILE A 142 -14.60 4.49 4.85
N CYS A 143 -15.19 3.59 5.64
CA CYS A 143 -14.46 2.52 6.32
C CYS A 143 -13.94 1.46 5.32
N ASP A 144 -14.70 1.14 4.27
CA ASP A 144 -14.25 0.28 3.18
C ASP A 144 -13.04 0.91 2.49
N GLU A 145 -13.09 2.22 2.23
CA GLU A 145 -11.94 2.92 1.63
C GLU A 145 -10.72 2.88 2.57
N LEU A 146 -10.90 3.28 3.83
CA LEU A 146 -9.81 3.46 4.80
C LEU A 146 -9.18 2.13 5.26
N PHE A 147 -9.98 1.10 5.50
CA PHE A 147 -9.52 -0.16 6.09
C PHE A 147 -9.41 -1.31 5.09
N LEU A 148 -9.74 -1.09 3.82
CA LEU A 148 -9.60 -2.13 2.78
C LEU A 148 -8.84 -1.60 1.57
N HIS A 149 -9.33 -0.57 0.89
CA HIS A 149 -8.71 -0.10 -0.34
C HIS A 149 -7.36 0.58 -0.09
N LEU A 150 -7.32 1.50 0.87
CA LEU A 150 -6.13 2.27 1.23
C LEU A 150 -4.92 1.39 1.63
N PRO A 151 -5.02 0.45 2.61
CA PRO A 151 -3.89 -0.38 3.00
C PRO A 151 -3.33 -1.20 1.84
N PHE A 152 -4.18 -1.92 1.11
CA PHE A 152 -3.71 -2.85 0.09
C PHE A 152 -3.25 -2.14 -1.19
N SER A 153 -3.77 -0.96 -1.51
CA SER A 153 -3.23 -0.11 -2.56
C SER A 153 -1.82 0.39 -2.20
N LEU A 154 -1.65 0.94 -1.00
CA LEU A 154 -0.37 1.45 -0.52
C LEU A 154 0.69 0.32 -0.44
N TYR A 155 0.30 -0.83 0.10
CA TYR A 155 1.15 -2.03 0.21
C TYR A 155 1.55 -2.56 -1.19
N HIS A 156 0.64 -2.56 -2.16
CA HIS A 156 0.93 -3.01 -3.52
C HIS A 156 1.94 -2.09 -4.22
N GLY A 157 1.76 -0.77 -4.11
CA GLY A 157 2.73 0.21 -4.62
C GLY A 157 4.11 0.04 -3.97
N TRP A 158 4.13 -0.11 -2.64
CA TRP A 158 5.37 -0.25 -1.88
C TRP A 158 6.14 -1.54 -2.19
N THR A 159 5.47 -2.69 -2.20
CA THR A 159 6.09 -3.98 -2.53
C THR A 159 6.65 -4.01 -3.94
N THR A 160 5.99 -3.34 -4.89
CA THR A 160 6.53 -3.19 -6.24
C THR A 160 7.90 -2.52 -6.22
N CYS A 161 8.05 -1.43 -5.47
CA CYS A 161 9.34 -0.75 -5.30
C CYS A 161 10.39 -1.64 -4.62
N LEU A 162 10.00 -2.37 -3.57
CA LEU A 162 10.90 -3.26 -2.85
C LEU A 162 11.39 -4.43 -3.69
N ILE A 163 10.62 -4.93 -4.66
CA ILE A 163 11.10 -5.95 -5.61
C ILE A 163 12.34 -5.42 -6.35
N PHE A 164 12.30 -4.19 -6.88
CA PHE A 164 13.46 -3.60 -7.55
C PHE A 164 14.61 -3.36 -6.57
N SER A 165 14.35 -2.72 -5.43
CA SER A 165 15.40 -2.47 -4.42
C SER A 165 16.11 -3.76 -4.00
N THR A 166 15.34 -4.82 -3.76
CA THR A 166 15.87 -6.12 -3.35
C THR A 166 16.60 -6.83 -4.49
N ALA A 167 16.18 -6.65 -5.74
CA ALA A 167 16.91 -7.17 -6.89
C ALA A 167 18.30 -6.51 -7.02
N PHE A 168 18.40 -5.20 -6.80
CA PHE A 168 19.69 -4.52 -6.74
C PHE A 168 20.55 -5.01 -5.57
N ALA A 169 19.97 -5.23 -4.39
CA ALA A 169 20.71 -5.80 -3.27
C ALA A 169 21.23 -7.22 -3.61
N ALA A 170 20.40 -8.06 -4.23
CA ALA A 170 20.71 -9.44 -4.57
C ALA A 170 21.78 -9.59 -5.67
N PHE A 171 21.76 -8.72 -6.68
CA PHE A 171 22.56 -8.89 -7.91
C PHE A 171 23.41 -7.68 -8.32
N GLY A 172 23.11 -6.49 -7.79
CA GLY A 172 23.86 -5.27 -8.10
C GLY A 172 25.23 -5.21 -7.42
N VAL A 173 26.03 -4.22 -7.81
CA VAL A 173 27.33 -3.93 -7.17
C VAL A 173 27.13 -3.24 -5.81
N ASN A 174 28.13 -3.36 -4.93
CA ASN A 174 28.15 -2.55 -3.70
C ASN A 174 28.73 -1.17 -4.01
N ALA A 175 27.89 -0.15 -3.92
CA ALA A 175 28.22 1.23 -4.29
C ALA A 175 29.15 1.95 -3.31
N GLU A 176 29.48 1.35 -2.17
CA GLU A 176 30.53 1.86 -1.26
C GLU A 176 31.94 1.43 -1.69
N ILE A 177 32.03 0.36 -2.47
CA ILE A 177 33.31 -0.30 -2.80
C ILE A 177 33.60 -0.19 -4.30
N GLU A 178 32.56 -0.29 -5.12
CA GLU A 178 32.67 -0.38 -6.58
C GLU A 178 31.92 0.77 -7.27
N PRO A 179 32.57 1.51 -8.19
CA PRO A 179 31.91 2.54 -8.98
C PRO A 179 30.88 1.95 -9.94
N GLU A 180 29.89 2.75 -10.38
CA GLU A 180 28.87 2.26 -11.28
C GLU A 180 29.39 2.09 -12.72
N GLU A 181 29.30 0.86 -13.21
CA GLU A 181 29.59 0.54 -14.61
C GLU A 181 28.40 0.86 -15.54
N PHE A 182 28.63 0.71 -16.85
CA PHE A 182 27.63 0.93 -17.89
C PHE A 182 26.33 0.17 -17.62
N TRP A 183 26.41 -1.12 -17.27
CA TRP A 183 25.22 -1.95 -17.04
C TRP A 183 24.44 -1.54 -15.80
N THR A 184 25.13 -1.14 -14.72
CA THR A 184 24.47 -0.60 -13.51
C THR A 184 23.64 0.63 -13.86
N LYS A 185 24.20 1.57 -14.65
CA LYS A 185 23.47 2.76 -15.13
C LYS A 185 22.24 2.38 -15.96
N VAL A 186 22.37 1.43 -16.88
CA VAL A 186 21.26 0.94 -17.71
C VAL A 186 20.15 0.34 -16.87
N PHE A 187 20.47 -0.54 -15.92
CA PHE A 187 19.47 -1.19 -15.07
C PHE A 187 18.78 -0.21 -14.13
N VAL A 188 19.50 0.77 -13.58
CA VAL A 188 18.90 1.83 -12.76
C VAL A 188 17.90 2.64 -13.60
N LEU A 189 18.30 3.09 -14.79
CA LEU A 189 17.42 3.85 -15.68
C LEU A 189 16.18 3.04 -16.08
N LEU A 190 16.37 1.77 -16.44
CA LEU A 190 15.26 0.87 -16.79
C LEU A 190 14.31 0.66 -15.61
N SER A 191 14.85 0.48 -14.40
CA SER A 191 14.03 0.30 -13.19
C SER A 191 13.22 1.55 -12.86
N LEU A 192 13.83 2.74 -12.95
CA LEU A 192 13.11 4.01 -12.82
C LEU A 192 12.01 4.14 -13.88
N PHE A 193 12.30 3.83 -15.15
CA PHE A 193 11.33 3.87 -16.23
C PHE A 193 10.15 2.90 -16.02
N VAL A 194 10.43 1.67 -15.54
CA VAL A 194 9.38 0.70 -15.22
C VAL A 194 8.52 1.21 -14.05
N LEU A 195 9.14 1.75 -12.99
CA LEU A 195 8.37 2.35 -11.89
C LEU A 195 7.50 3.52 -12.34
N GLN A 196 7.97 4.36 -13.29
CA GLN A 196 7.13 5.40 -13.91
C GLN A 196 5.94 4.82 -14.66
N THR A 197 6.16 3.76 -15.43
CA THR A 197 5.10 3.08 -16.18
C THR A 197 4.06 2.50 -15.23
N ILE A 198 4.49 1.93 -14.12
CA ILE A 198 3.61 1.39 -13.08
C ILE A 198 2.84 2.51 -12.36
N ALA A 199 3.50 3.62 -12.00
CA ALA A 199 2.84 4.79 -11.41
C ALA A 199 1.78 5.39 -12.35
N SER A 200 2.10 5.49 -13.64
CA SER A 200 1.12 5.88 -14.66
C SER A 200 -0.05 4.89 -14.73
N ALA A 201 0.22 3.58 -14.72
CA ALA A 201 -0.83 2.57 -14.71
C ALA A 201 -1.75 2.71 -13.48
N TYR A 202 -1.22 2.99 -12.29
CA TYR A 202 -2.03 3.28 -11.10
C TYR A 202 -2.87 4.54 -11.27
N ALA A 203 -2.27 5.61 -11.79
CA ALA A 203 -2.99 6.84 -12.07
C ALA A 203 -4.17 6.57 -13.03
N TYR A 204 -3.97 5.78 -14.08
CA TYR A 204 -4.99 5.48 -15.11
C TYR A 204 -5.86 4.25 -14.84
N ALA A 205 -5.69 3.56 -13.70
CA ALA A 205 -6.43 2.33 -13.40
C ALA A 205 -7.94 2.56 -13.19
N SER A 206 -8.37 3.78 -12.90
CA SER A 206 -9.76 4.18 -12.75
C SER A 206 -9.94 5.66 -13.14
N THR A 207 -11.19 6.14 -13.14
CA THR A 207 -11.50 7.55 -13.39
C THR A 207 -10.81 8.49 -12.41
N GLU A 208 -10.80 8.11 -11.14
CA GLU A 208 -10.18 8.83 -10.03
C GLU A 208 -8.69 8.53 -9.90
N GLY A 209 -8.23 7.40 -10.43
CA GLY A 209 -6.87 6.90 -10.23
C GLY A 209 -6.64 6.24 -8.87
N ASP A 210 -5.45 5.71 -8.68
CA ASP A 210 -5.06 4.99 -7.46
C ASP A 210 -4.01 5.77 -6.66
N LEU A 211 -4.50 6.76 -5.90
CA LEU A 211 -3.67 7.72 -5.19
C LEU A 211 -2.67 7.05 -4.20
N PRO A 212 -3.06 6.07 -3.36
CA PRO A 212 -2.14 5.49 -2.39
C PRO A 212 -0.98 4.72 -3.03
N ALA A 213 -1.26 3.95 -4.09
CA ALA A 213 -0.22 3.25 -4.84
C ALA A 213 0.73 4.23 -5.54
N CYS A 214 0.21 5.29 -6.17
CA CYS A 214 1.02 6.37 -6.74
C CYS A 214 1.89 7.06 -5.68
N LEU A 215 1.36 7.26 -4.47
CA LEU A 215 2.08 7.86 -3.35
C LEU A 215 3.26 6.99 -2.93
N ALA A 216 3.06 5.67 -2.75
CA ALA A 216 4.13 4.75 -2.39
C ALA A 216 5.28 4.76 -3.42
N VAL A 217 4.94 4.73 -4.71
CA VAL A 217 5.96 4.74 -5.78
C VAL A 217 6.69 6.08 -5.82
N SER A 218 5.96 7.19 -5.74
CA SER A 218 6.57 8.54 -5.74
C SER A 218 7.48 8.74 -4.52
N TRP A 219 7.00 8.35 -3.34
CA TRP A 219 7.75 8.38 -2.08
C TRP A 219 9.09 7.64 -2.19
N PHE A 220 9.06 6.44 -2.76
CA PHE A 220 10.26 5.63 -2.97
C PHE A 220 11.25 6.26 -3.96
N ILE A 221 10.76 6.78 -5.10
CA ILE A 221 11.65 7.41 -6.11
C ILE A 221 12.28 8.69 -5.55
N TRP A 222 11.53 9.49 -4.80
CA TRP A 222 12.07 10.65 -4.09
C TRP A 222 13.16 10.25 -3.09
N ALA A 223 12.98 9.14 -2.38
CA ALA A 223 14.00 8.63 -1.48
C ALA A 223 15.27 8.17 -2.20
N ILE A 224 15.15 7.56 -3.39
CA ILE A 224 16.33 7.25 -4.23
C ILE A 224 17.04 8.54 -4.62
N PHE A 225 16.32 9.55 -5.12
CA PHE A 225 16.93 10.82 -5.50
C PHE A 225 17.71 11.48 -4.35
N VAL A 226 17.11 11.52 -3.14
CA VAL A 226 17.75 12.12 -1.96
C VAL A 226 18.99 11.34 -1.52
N HIS A 227 18.99 10.01 -1.64
CA HIS A 227 20.09 9.16 -1.20
C HIS A 227 21.25 9.11 -2.20
N GLN A 228 20.94 9.10 -3.49
CA GLN A 228 21.95 9.03 -4.54
C GLN A 228 22.48 10.43 -4.83
N THR A 229 23.65 10.78 -4.30
CA THR A 229 24.24 12.12 -4.45
C THR A 229 25.00 12.27 -5.78
N PRO A 230 25.19 13.51 -6.29
CA PRO A 230 26.02 13.74 -7.48
C PRO A 230 27.46 13.27 -7.33
N GLU A 231 27.99 13.26 -6.10
CA GLU A 231 29.35 12.79 -5.81
C GLU A 231 29.47 11.27 -5.97
N LYS A 232 28.43 10.53 -5.60
CA LYS A 232 28.38 9.06 -5.73
C LYS A 232 28.14 8.61 -7.16
N SER A 233 27.14 9.19 -7.82
CA SER A 233 26.89 8.99 -9.24
C SER A 233 26.07 10.14 -9.81
N PRO A 234 26.68 11.03 -10.63
CA PRO A 234 25.95 12.13 -11.27
C PRO A 234 24.80 11.61 -12.14
N PHE A 235 25.05 10.53 -12.89
CA PHE A 235 24.05 9.96 -13.79
C PHE A 235 22.81 9.48 -13.04
N VAL A 236 23.01 8.66 -12.00
CA VAL A 236 21.90 8.12 -11.21
C VAL A 236 21.13 9.23 -10.50
N HIS A 237 21.84 10.21 -9.90
CA HIS A 237 21.22 11.34 -9.22
C HIS A 237 20.25 12.12 -10.13
N TRP A 238 20.72 12.54 -11.31
CA TRP A 238 19.91 13.35 -12.23
C TRP A 238 18.77 12.55 -12.88
N CYS A 239 18.99 11.27 -13.20
CA CYS A 239 17.92 10.39 -13.67
C CYS A 239 16.85 10.18 -12.58
N ALA A 240 17.26 9.97 -11.33
CA ALA A 240 16.36 9.82 -10.20
C ALA A 240 15.56 11.12 -9.94
N LEU A 241 16.19 12.30 -10.04
CA LEU A 241 15.49 13.59 -9.94
C LEU A 241 14.43 13.74 -11.04
N GLY A 242 14.79 13.47 -12.30
CA GLY A 242 13.86 13.55 -13.42
C GLY A 242 12.66 12.60 -13.23
N ALA A 243 12.93 11.38 -12.78
CA ALA A 243 11.89 10.41 -12.44
C ALA A 243 11.05 10.87 -11.22
N ALA A 244 11.66 11.44 -10.19
CA ALA A 244 10.96 11.94 -9.00
C ALA A 244 9.98 13.06 -9.37
N ILE A 245 10.41 14.02 -10.20
CA ILE A 245 9.54 15.09 -10.69
C ILE A 245 8.40 14.53 -11.53
N LEU A 246 8.69 13.62 -12.47
CA LEU A 246 7.65 12.99 -13.30
C LEU A 246 6.65 12.17 -12.46
N SER A 247 7.12 11.52 -11.39
CA SER A 247 6.25 10.74 -10.50
C SER A 247 5.17 11.62 -9.84
N LEU A 248 5.49 12.88 -9.56
CA LEU A 248 4.52 13.84 -9.03
C LEU A 248 3.39 14.13 -10.02
N CYS A 249 3.63 14.05 -11.34
CA CYS A 249 2.55 14.23 -12.33
C CYS A 249 1.50 13.12 -12.20
N TRP A 250 1.93 11.87 -11.98
CA TRP A 250 1.02 10.73 -11.78
C TRP A 250 0.26 10.81 -10.45
N LEU A 251 0.98 11.23 -9.41
CA LEU A 251 0.38 11.49 -8.10
C LEU A 251 -0.67 12.59 -8.17
N MET A 252 -0.33 13.72 -8.81
CA MET A 252 -1.22 14.87 -8.99
C MET A 252 -2.45 14.52 -9.82
N ARG A 253 -2.29 13.77 -10.91
CA ARG A 253 -3.45 13.25 -11.65
C ARG A 253 -4.39 12.53 -10.69
N SER A 254 -3.87 11.55 -9.94
CA SER A 254 -4.67 10.70 -9.07
C SER A 254 -5.36 11.52 -7.97
N ALA A 255 -4.68 12.55 -7.45
CA ALA A 255 -5.26 13.48 -6.49
C ALA A 255 -6.41 14.29 -7.09
N ILE A 256 -6.24 14.83 -8.31
CA ILE A 256 -7.29 15.57 -9.02
C ILE A 256 -8.48 14.67 -9.32
N GLY A 257 -8.25 13.43 -9.76
CA GLY A 257 -9.30 12.47 -10.03
C GLY A 257 -10.14 12.15 -8.79
N LEU A 258 -9.49 11.96 -7.63
CA LEU A 258 -10.16 11.76 -6.35
C LEU A 258 -10.97 12.99 -5.90
N GLU A 259 -10.40 14.19 -6.02
CA GLU A 259 -11.07 15.44 -5.67
C GLU A 259 -12.34 15.66 -6.52
N LEU A 260 -12.25 15.41 -7.83
CA LEU A 260 -13.42 15.48 -8.72
C LEU A 260 -14.50 14.49 -8.33
N LYS A 261 -14.14 13.24 -7.99
CA LYS A 261 -15.08 12.22 -7.50
C LYS A 261 -15.80 12.68 -6.22
N ILE A 262 -15.07 13.27 -5.27
CA ILE A 262 -15.66 13.79 -4.02
C ILE A 262 -16.61 14.96 -4.31
N ARG A 263 -16.21 15.90 -5.16
CA ARG A 263 -17.06 17.04 -5.54
C ARG A 263 -18.35 16.61 -6.23
N THR A 264 -18.28 15.67 -7.18
CA THR A 264 -19.46 15.13 -7.86
C THR A 264 -20.41 14.43 -6.89
N ARG A 265 -19.87 13.66 -5.93
CA ARG A 265 -20.67 13.03 -4.87
C ARG A 265 -21.40 14.06 -4.01
N ASN A 266 -20.71 15.11 -3.60
CA ASN A 266 -21.30 16.18 -2.79
C ASN A 266 -22.39 16.95 -3.56
N ALA A 267 -22.14 17.29 -4.82
CA ALA A 267 -23.14 17.95 -5.68
C ALA A 267 -24.40 17.11 -5.86
N ASN A 268 -24.26 15.78 -6.05
CA ASN A 268 -25.40 14.88 -6.14
C ASN A 268 -26.18 14.80 -4.82
N ASN A 269 -25.50 14.73 -3.67
CA ASN A 269 -26.16 14.70 -2.36
C ASN A 269 -27.00 15.97 -2.09
N VAL A 270 -26.50 17.14 -2.49
CA VAL A 270 -27.25 18.40 -2.41
C VAL A 270 -28.45 18.40 -3.35
N ARG A 271 -28.27 17.95 -4.61
CA ARG A 271 -29.33 17.91 -5.61
C ARG A 271 -30.48 16.95 -5.25
N PHE A 272 -30.19 15.86 -4.54
CA PHE A 272 -31.17 14.86 -4.12
C PHE A 272 -31.68 15.05 -2.67
N GLY A 273 -31.41 16.19 -2.03
CA GLY A 273 -32.06 16.58 -0.77
C GLY A 273 -31.63 15.78 0.47
N PHE A 274 -30.47 15.09 0.45
CA PHE A 274 -29.96 14.37 1.62
C PHE A 274 -29.19 15.24 2.62
N GLY A 275 -29.13 16.56 2.39
CA GLY A 275 -28.43 17.53 3.22
C GLY A 275 -29.35 18.51 3.93
N ALA A 276 -30.20 18.02 4.85
CA ALA A 276 -30.79 18.75 5.98
C ALA A 276 -31.92 17.91 6.58
N ALA A 277 -31.58 16.99 7.49
CA ALA A 277 -32.57 16.34 8.35
C ALA A 277 -31.94 16.17 9.73
N ASN A 278 -31.76 17.29 10.41
CA ASN A 278 -31.62 17.38 11.87
C ASN A 278 -31.83 18.85 12.24
N ASP A 279 -33.10 19.26 12.33
CA ASP A 279 -33.55 20.36 13.18
C ASP A 279 -34.93 19.96 13.71
N HIS A 280 -34.91 19.13 14.75
CA HIS A 280 -36.05 18.97 15.66
C HIS A 280 -36.07 20.20 16.57
N GLU A 281 -36.83 21.24 16.21
CA GLU A 281 -37.52 22.14 17.15
C GLU A 281 -38.30 23.22 16.38
N GLY A 282 -39.63 23.31 16.62
CA GLY A 282 -40.42 24.43 16.10
C GLY A 282 -41.87 24.15 15.74
N SER A 283 -42.38 22.93 15.88
CA SER A 283 -43.83 22.67 15.87
C SER A 283 -44.44 22.98 17.25
N ARG A 284 -44.32 24.24 17.68
CA ARG A 284 -45.13 24.89 18.71
C ARG A 284 -45.16 26.37 18.34
N LEU A 285 -46.35 26.98 18.42
CA LEU A 285 -46.69 28.37 18.08
C LEU A 285 -47.16 28.56 16.63
N LEU A 286 -48.45 28.27 16.39
CA LEU A 286 -49.48 29.29 16.12
C LEU A 286 -50.79 28.57 15.79
N GLY A 287 -51.50 28.15 16.85
CA GLY A 287 -52.94 27.97 16.78
C GLY A 287 -53.56 29.37 16.70
N GLY A 288 -54.26 29.64 15.60
CA GLY A 288 -55.05 30.84 15.39
C GLY A 288 -56.49 30.46 15.09
N HIS A 289 -57.37 30.94 15.97
CA HIS A 289 -58.83 31.06 15.90
C HIS A 289 -59.70 29.80 15.94
#